data_AF-A0A534RWJ7-F1
#
_entry.id   AF-A0A534RWJ7-F1
#
_cell.length_a   1.000
_cell.length_b   1.000
_cell.length_c   1.000
_cell.angle_alpha   90.00
_cell.angle_beta   90.00
_cell.angle_gamma   90.00
#
_symmetry.space_group_name_H-M   'P 1'
#
loop_
_entity.id
_entity.type
_entity.pdbx_description
1 polymer ?
#
loop_
_entity_poly.entity_id
_entity_poly.type
_entity_poly.pdbx_seq_one_letter_code
_entity_poly.pdbx_strand_id
1 'polypeptide(L)'
;MTGCEDALVAFLLDQVDAAAVDHIRTCPRCRAEQPVVRALAVRLAADPAPTPPPTLAPRVLTAAGPLLARNAQGAAWRAAWPAVARALAAALIPLPAILVFDVALVRAIYSLLGAVLPHGLSLYLVVNHAALLALLLTLTYGAVPFLAARQARLLLQDGYRHG
;
A
#
# COMPACT_ATOMS: atom_id res chain seq x y z
N MET A 1 10.87 -11.47 -17.65
CA MET A 1 11.01 -12.79 -18.30
C MET A 1 11.81 -13.65 -17.34
N THR A 2 11.18 -14.62 -16.69
CA THR A 2 11.87 -15.63 -15.89
C THR A 2 12.62 -16.57 -16.82
N GLY A 3 13.93 -16.76 -16.59
CA GLY A 3 14.70 -17.73 -17.34
C GLY A 3 14.27 -19.17 -17.00
N CYS A 4 14.55 -20.12 -17.88
CA CYS A 4 14.27 -21.53 -17.61
C CYS A 4 14.98 -22.04 -16.35
N GLU A 5 16.20 -21.55 -16.11
CA GLU A 5 17.02 -21.90 -14.95
C GLU A 5 16.42 -21.32 -13.66
N ASP A 6 16.03 -20.05 -13.67
CA ASP A 6 15.36 -19.39 -12.53
C ASP A 6 14.07 -20.13 -12.12
N ALA A 7 13.27 -20.55 -13.09
CA ALA A 7 12.02 -21.26 -12.83
C ALA A 7 12.26 -22.66 -12.22
N LEU A 8 13.29 -23.39 -12.69
CA LEU A 8 13.64 -24.71 -12.14
C LEU A 8 14.32 -24.60 -10.77
N VAL A 9 15.13 -23.57 -10.53
CA VAL A 9 15.72 -23.28 -9.21
C VAL A 9 14.64 -22.89 -8.21
N ALA A 10 13.69 -22.03 -8.59
CA ALA A 10 12.54 -21.69 -7.74
C ALA A 10 11.71 -22.94 -7.41
N PHE A 11 11.54 -23.86 -8.37
CA PHE A 11 10.89 -25.15 -8.15
C PHE A 11 11.68 -26.09 -7.22
N LEU A 12 13.02 -26.12 -7.32
CA LEU A 12 13.88 -26.90 -6.43
C LEU A 12 13.81 -26.41 -4.98
N LEU A 13 13.74 -25.09 -4.78
CA LEU A 13 13.75 -24.44 -3.45
C LEU A 13 12.35 -24.27 -2.83
N ASP A 14 11.30 -24.75 -3.49
CA ASP A 14 9.89 -24.57 -3.09
C ASP A 14 9.47 -23.09 -2.95
N GLN A 15 10.02 -22.22 -3.80
CA GLN A 15 9.75 -20.77 -3.84
C GLN A 15 9.03 -20.35 -5.13
N VAL A 16 8.17 -21.23 -5.66
CA VAL A 16 7.56 -21.03 -6.98
C VAL A 16 6.48 -19.97 -6.93
N ASP A 17 6.61 -18.93 -7.75
CA ASP A 17 5.57 -17.93 -7.96
C ASP A 17 4.67 -18.27 -9.16
N ALA A 18 3.59 -17.51 -9.34
CA ALA A 18 2.62 -17.76 -10.41
C ALA A 18 3.25 -17.69 -11.82
N ALA A 19 4.25 -16.84 -12.01
CA ALA A 19 4.96 -16.68 -13.28
C ALA A 19 5.87 -17.87 -13.58
N ALA A 20 6.57 -18.41 -12.58
CA ALA A 20 7.38 -19.61 -12.72
C ALA A 20 6.51 -20.86 -12.96
N VAL A 21 5.35 -20.98 -12.30
CA VAL A 21 4.40 -22.07 -12.57
C VAL A 21 3.92 -22.04 -14.03
N ASP A 22 3.55 -20.85 -14.51
CA ASP A 22 3.09 -20.68 -15.89
C ASP A 22 4.20 -20.96 -16.92
N HIS A 23 5.43 -20.52 -16.63
CA HIS A 23 6.60 -20.81 -17.45
C HIS A 23 6.90 -22.32 -17.52
N ILE A 24 6.91 -23.03 -16.38
CA ILE A 24 7.17 -24.49 -16.34
C ILE A 24 6.09 -25.26 -17.12
N ARG A 25 4.83 -24.80 -17.05
CA ARG A 25 3.74 -25.40 -17.83
C ARG A 25 3.94 -25.18 -19.32
N THR A 26 4.38 -24.00 -19.75
CA THR A 26 4.39 -23.63 -21.16
C THR A 26 5.70 -24.01 -21.88
N CYS A 27 6.83 -23.99 -21.17
CA CYS A 27 8.14 -24.30 -21.74
C CYS A 27 8.39 -25.82 -21.82
N PRO A 28 8.62 -26.39 -23.02
CA PRO A 28 8.80 -27.84 -23.18
C PRO A 28 10.07 -28.35 -22.48
N ARG A 29 11.13 -27.54 -22.41
CA ARG A 29 12.37 -27.87 -21.69
C ARG A 29 12.13 -28.00 -20.19
N CYS A 30 11.55 -26.98 -19.55
CA CYS A 30 11.25 -27.01 -18.12
C CYS A 30 10.27 -28.15 -17.78
N ARG A 31 9.29 -28.42 -18.63
CA ARG A 31 8.35 -29.53 -18.44
C ARG A 31 9.04 -30.90 -18.46
N ALA A 32 10.04 -31.09 -19.33
CA ALA A 32 10.82 -32.32 -19.41
C ALA A 32 11.79 -32.48 -18.23
N GLU A 33 12.38 -31.38 -17.74
CA GLU A 33 13.36 -31.39 -16.63
C GLU A 33 12.70 -31.43 -15.23
N GLN A 34 11.44 -30.98 -15.10
CA GLN A 34 10.68 -30.96 -13.83
C GLN A 34 10.73 -32.28 -13.02
N PRO A 35 10.48 -33.48 -13.59
CA PRO A 35 10.54 -34.73 -12.81
C PRO A 35 11.94 -35.02 -12.26
N VAL A 36 12.99 -34.66 -12.98
CA VAL A 36 14.39 -34.83 -12.53
C VAL A 36 14.69 -33.89 -11.37
N VAL A 37 14.28 -32.62 -11.48
CA VAL A 37 14.45 -31.64 -10.39
C VAL A 37 13.65 -32.03 -9.14
N ARG A 38 12.43 -32.59 -9.32
CA ARG A 38 11.65 -33.13 -8.20
C ARG A 38 12.35 -34.31 -7.52
N ALA A 39 12.91 -35.24 -8.29
CA ALA A 39 13.66 -36.37 -7.75
C ALA A 39 14.92 -35.90 -6.99
N LEU A 40 15.59 -34.86 -7.49
CA LEU A 40 16.72 -34.22 -6.81
C LEU A 40 16.30 -33.58 -5.48
N ALA A 41 15.19 -32.83 -5.46
CA ALA A 41 14.64 -32.23 -4.24
C ALA A 41 14.36 -33.28 -3.16
N VAL A 42 13.74 -34.41 -3.56
CA VAL A 42 13.46 -35.53 -2.64
C VAL A 42 14.75 -36.14 -2.08
N ARG A 43 15.79 -36.31 -2.92
CA ARG A 43 17.08 -36.84 -2.46
C ARG A 43 17.80 -35.89 -1.52
N LEU A 44 17.78 -34.59 -1.81
CA LEU A 44 18.36 -33.57 -0.93
C LEU A 44 17.63 -33.48 0.40
N ALA A 45 16.29 -33.61 0.40
CA ALA A 45 15.49 -33.61 1.62
C ALA A 45 15.65 -34.90 2.46
N ALA A 46 16.02 -36.02 1.82
CA ALA A 46 16.27 -37.29 2.49
C ALA A 46 17.64 -37.33 3.19
N ASP A 47 18.55 -36.41 2.85
CA ASP A 47 19.84 -36.29 3.53
C ASP A 47 19.62 -35.65 4.92
N PRO A 48 19.89 -36.38 6.03
CA PRO A 48 19.64 -35.86 7.36
C PRO A 48 20.53 -34.65 7.62
N ALA A 49 19.90 -33.47 7.69
CA ALA A 49 20.58 -32.26 8.12
C ALA A 49 21.18 -32.49 9.53
N PRO A 50 22.41 -32.00 9.79
CA PRO A 50 22.97 -32.05 11.13
C PRO A 50 22.04 -31.34 12.10
N THR A 51 21.84 -31.92 13.29
CA THR A 51 21.01 -31.32 14.33
C THR A 51 21.54 -29.91 14.65
N PRO A 52 20.75 -28.85 14.41
CA PRO A 52 21.22 -27.50 14.64
C PRO A 52 21.44 -27.29 16.15
N PRO A 53 22.44 -26.51 16.56
CA PRO A 53 22.63 -26.18 17.96
C PRO A 53 21.38 -25.44 18.49
N PRO A 54 20.96 -25.70 19.74
CA PRO A 54 19.70 -25.15 20.29
C PRO A 54 19.67 -23.62 20.33
N THR A 55 20.83 -22.97 20.25
CA THR A 55 20.98 -21.52 20.22
C THR A 55 20.86 -20.91 18.81
N LEU A 56 20.85 -21.73 17.76
CA LEU A 56 20.81 -21.24 16.38
C LEU A 56 19.46 -20.60 16.03
N ALA A 57 18.35 -21.26 16.35
CA ALA A 57 17.02 -20.74 16.12
C ALA A 57 16.79 -19.35 16.78
N PRO A 58 17.04 -19.15 18.09
CA PRO A 58 16.85 -17.84 18.70
C PRO A 58 17.82 -16.79 18.16
N ARG A 59 19.06 -17.15 17.79
CA ARG A 59 20.04 -16.23 17.18
C ARG A 59 19.64 -15.79 15.78
N VAL A 60 19.11 -16.72 14.97
CA VAL A 60 18.60 -16.40 13.64
C VAL A 60 17.36 -15.49 13.74
N LEU A 61 16.44 -15.78 14.67
CA LEU A 61 15.26 -14.94 14.87
C LEU A 61 15.60 -13.54 15.37
N THR A 62 16.57 -13.41 16.29
CA THR A 62 17.03 -12.09 16.75
C THR A 62 17.77 -11.33 15.65
N ALA A 63 18.62 -12.00 14.86
CA ALA A 63 19.29 -11.39 13.71
C ALA A 63 18.33 -11.00 12.58
N ALA A 64 17.29 -11.80 12.34
CA ALA A 64 16.26 -11.56 11.33
C ALA A 64 15.16 -10.59 11.80
N GLY A 65 15.05 -10.34 13.11
CA GLY A 65 14.09 -9.43 13.73
C GLY A 65 13.90 -8.09 13.00
N PRO A 66 14.96 -7.33 12.64
CA PRO A 66 14.78 -6.06 11.91
C PRO A 66 14.21 -6.23 10.50
N LEU A 67 14.54 -7.31 9.80
CA LEU A 67 14.01 -7.60 8.47
C LEU A 67 12.55 -8.08 8.55
N LEU A 68 12.24 -8.92 9.53
CA LEU A 68 10.87 -9.37 9.81
C LEU A 68 9.98 -8.19 10.21
N ALA A 69 10.47 -7.27 11.05
CA ALA A 69 9.74 -6.07 11.45
C ALA A 69 9.47 -5.13 10.25
N ARG A 70 10.45 -4.91 9.37
CA ARG A 70 10.24 -4.12 8.14
C ARG A 70 9.25 -4.78 7.20
N ASN A 71 9.32 -6.09 7.03
CA ASN A 71 8.40 -6.81 6.14
C ASN A 71 6.97 -6.85 6.71
N ALA A 72 6.83 -7.00 8.04
CA ALA A 72 5.55 -6.93 8.74
C ALA A 72 4.91 -5.54 8.62
N GLN A 73 5.69 -4.46 8.72
CA GLN A 73 5.19 -3.09 8.51
C GLN A 73 4.66 -2.89 7.07
N GLY A 74 5.40 -3.37 6.07
CA GLY A 74 4.97 -3.30 4.67
C GLY A 74 3.73 -4.16 4.37
N ALA A 75 3.58 -5.30 5.04
CA ALA A 75 2.39 -6.16 4.92
C ALA A 75 1.18 -5.53 5.62
N ALA A 76 1.35 -4.97 6.82
CA ALA A 76 0.30 -4.27 7.56
C ALA A 76 -0.23 -3.05 6.79
N TRP A 77 0.66 -2.27 6.16
CA TRP A 77 0.26 -1.15 5.32
C TRP A 77 -0.58 -1.59 4.12
N ARG A 78 -0.16 -2.67 3.42
CA ARG A 78 -0.92 -3.23 2.30
C ARG A 78 -2.30 -3.74 2.73
N ALA A 79 -2.42 -4.31 3.92
CA ALA A 79 -3.70 -4.73 4.49
C ALA A 79 -4.60 -3.54 4.89
N ALA A 80 -4.02 -2.41 5.32
CA ALA A 80 -4.77 -1.19 5.65
C ALA A 80 -5.19 -0.37 4.42
N TRP A 81 -4.52 -0.56 3.28
CA TRP A 81 -4.77 0.18 2.03
C TRP A 81 -6.23 0.19 1.56
N PRO A 82 -7.00 -0.92 1.61
CA PRO A 82 -8.40 -0.91 1.17
C PRO A 82 -9.29 -0.05 2.06
N ALA A 83 -9.02 -0.01 3.37
CA ALA A 83 -9.77 0.84 4.30
C ALA A 83 -9.47 2.32 4.05
N VAL A 84 -8.19 2.66 3.82
CA VAL A 84 -7.77 4.01 3.44
C VAL A 84 -8.39 4.41 2.11
N ALA A 85 -8.36 3.55 1.10
CA ALA A 85 -8.94 3.81 -0.21
C ALA A 85 -10.46 4.04 -0.15
N ARG A 86 -11.20 3.26 0.67
CA ARG A 86 -12.64 3.48 0.89
C ARG A 86 -12.91 4.80 1.60
N ALA A 87 -12.13 5.12 2.63
CA ALA A 87 -12.27 6.39 3.34
C ALA A 87 -12.01 7.57 2.39
N LEU A 88 -10.98 7.47 1.55
CA LEU A 88 -10.65 8.47 0.53
C LEU A 88 -11.76 8.60 -0.52
N ALA A 89 -12.32 7.48 -0.98
CA ALA A 89 -13.43 7.48 -1.95
C ALA A 89 -14.69 8.13 -1.36
N ALA A 90 -15.07 7.75 -0.13
CA ALA A 90 -16.20 8.36 0.57
C ALA A 90 -16.00 9.88 0.77
N ALA A 91 -14.77 10.29 1.04
CA ALA A 91 -14.36 11.68 1.15
C ALA A 91 -14.42 12.46 -0.19
N LEU A 92 -14.10 11.80 -1.32
CA LEU A 92 -14.06 12.41 -2.65
C LEU A 92 -15.44 12.51 -3.32
N ILE A 93 -16.38 11.61 -3.00
CA ILE A 93 -17.74 11.60 -3.58
C ILE A 93 -18.49 12.93 -3.41
N PRO A 94 -18.51 13.59 -2.23
CA PRO A 94 -19.21 14.86 -2.06
C PRO A 94 -18.47 16.05 -2.69
N LEU A 95 -17.17 15.94 -2.92
CA LEU A 95 -16.30 17.02 -3.40
C LEU A 95 -16.76 17.65 -4.73
N PRO A 96 -17.13 16.89 -5.79
CA PRO A 96 -17.67 17.48 -7.02
C PRO A 96 -19.01 18.19 -6.81
N ALA A 97 -19.87 17.70 -5.91
CA ALA A 97 -21.14 18.36 -5.60
C ALA A 97 -20.92 19.69 -4.87
N ILE A 98 -19.97 19.72 -3.92
CA ILE A 98 -19.56 20.94 -3.21
C ILE A 98 -18.97 21.95 -4.21
N LEU A 99 -18.10 21.51 -5.12
CA LEU A 99 -17.52 22.37 -6.17
C LEU A 99 -18.59 22.99 -7.08
N VAL A 100 -19.56 22.19 -7.53
CA VAL A 100 -20.65 22.70 -8.38
C VAL A 100 -21.49 23.73 -7.62
N PHE A 101 -21.79 23.46 -6.34
CA PHE A 101 -22.57 24.37 -5.51
C PHE A 101 -21.82 25.68 -5.26
N ASP A 102 -20.52 25.60 -4.96
CA ASP A 102 -19.66 26.77 -4.73
C ASP A 102 -19.51 27.63 -5.99
N VAL A 103 -19.26 27.01 -7.14
CA VAL A 103 -19.21 27.72 -8.44
C VAL A 103 -20.55 28.38 -8.77
N ALA A 104 -21.67 27.70 -8.54
CA ALA A 104 -22.99 28.26 -8.78
C ALA A 104 -23.28 29.44 -7.84
N LEU A 105 -22.91 29.32 -6.56
CA LEU A 105 -23.09 30.36 -5.55
C LEU A 105 -22.23 31.59 -5.86
N VAL A 106 -20.95 31.40 -6.18
CA VAL A 106 -20.03 32.46 -6.59
C VAL A 106 -20.54 33.18 -7.84
N ARG A 107 -21.06 32.43 -8.83
CA ARG A 107 -21.59 33.02 -10.06
C ARG A 107 -22.87 33.83 -9.80
N ALA A 108 -23.73 33.37 -8.90
CA ALA A 108 -24.94 34.10 -8.49
C ALA A 108 -24.61 35.36 -7.67
N ILE A 109 -23.63 35.28 -6.77
CA ILE A 109 -23.15 36.43 -5.99
C ILE A 109 -22.46 37.44 -6.92
N TYR A 110 -21.64 36.98 -7.87
CA TYR A 110 -20.98 37.85 -8.85
C TYR A 110 -21.99 38.58 -9.75
N SER A 111 -23.06 37.92 -10.19
CA SER A 111 -24.11 38.57 -10.98
C SER A 111 -24.91 39.60 -10.17
N LEU A 112 -25.17 39.33 -8.88
CA LEU A 112 -25.80 40.28 -7.97
C LEU A 112 -24.90 41.47 -7.64
N LEU A 113 -23.61 41.24 -7.35
CA LEU A 113 -22.65 42.31 -7.03
C LEU A 113 -22.25 43.13 -8.24
N GLY A 114 -22.20 42.52 -9.43
CA GLY A 114 -21.93 43.22 -10.68
C GLY A 114 -22.96 44.29 -11.02
N ALA A 115 -24.15 44.24 -10.41
CA ALA A 115 -25.17 45.28 -10.52
C ALA A 115 -24.91 46.50 -9.61
N VAL A 116 -23.99 46.42 -8.64
CA VAL A 116 -23.84 47.44 -7.58
C VAL A 116 -22.37 47.88 -7.35
N LEU A 117 -21.36 47.07 -7.68
CA LEU A 117 -19.95 47.29 -7.30
C LEU A 117 -18.94 47.19 -8.48
N PRO A 118 -17.77 47.87 -8.42
CA PRO A 118 -16.72 47.80 -9.44
C PRO A 118 -16.08 46.40 -9.52
N HIS A 119 -15.86 45.89 -10.74
CA HIS A 119 -15.41 44.52 -11.06
C HIS A 119 -14.13 44.03 -10.33
N GLY A 120 -13.23 44.94 -9.91
CA GLY A 120 -12.00 44.54 -9.21
C GLY A 120 -12.23 44.02 -7.79
N LEU A 121 -13.24 44.53 -7.09
CA LEU A 121 -13.51 44.17 -5.70
C LEU A 121 -14.21 42.81 -5.58
N SER A 122 -15.05 42.46 -6.56
CA SER A 122 -15.71 41.14 -6.61
C SER A 122 -14.71 40.02 -6.89
N LEU A 123 -13.76 40.23 -7.81
CA LEU A 123 -12.69 39.27 -8.10
C LEU A 123 -11.82 38.99 -6.88
N TYR A 124 -11.42 40.03 -6.14
CA TYR A 124 -10.64 39.88 -4.91
C TYR A 124 -11.38 39.05 -3.86
N LEU A 125 -12.66 39.34 -3.63
CA LEU A 125 -13.50 38.61 -2.68
C LEU A 125 -13.65 37.13 -3.05
N VAL A 126 -13.91 36.83 -4.32
CA VAL A 126 -14.06 35.44 -4.80
C VAL A 126 -12.76 34.66 -4.66
N VAL A 127 -11.61 35.23 -5.07
CA VAL A 127 -10.31 34.57 -4.96
C VAL A 127 -9.94 34.34 -3.49
N ASN A 128 -10.18 35.31 -2.62
CA ASN A 128 -9.90 35.19 -1.19
C ASN A 128 -10.79 34.12 -0.54
N HIS A 129 -12.07 34.03 -0.92
CA HIS A 129 -12.98 33.00 -0.43
C HIS A 129 -12.59 31.60 -0.90
N ALA A 130 -12.22 31.46 -2.18
CA ALA A 130 -11.72 30.22 -2.75
C ALA A 130 -10.41 29.75 -2.06
N ALA A 131 -9.50 30.69 -1.75
CA ALA A 131 -8.28 30.39 -1.01
C ALA A 131 -8.57 29.89 0.42
N LEU A 132 -9.54 30.50 1.10
CA LEU A 132 -9.98 30.08 2.43
C LEU A 132 -10.61 28.69 2.41
N LEU A 133 -11.48 28.39 1.43
CA LEU A 133 -12.07 27.07 1.25
C LEU A 133 -11.01 26.02 0.92
N ALA A 134 -10.07 26.33 0.02
CA ALA A 134 -8.97 25.43 -0.31
C ALA A 134 -8.10 25.12 0.91
N LEU A 135 -7.80 26.13 1.74
CA LEU A 135 -7.05 25.95 2.98
C LEU A 135 -7.82 25.05 3.96
N LEU A 136 -9.12 25.31 4.14
CA LEU A 136 -9.97 24.52 5.05
C LEU A 136 -10.08 23.07 4.59
N LEU A 137 -10.29 22.82 3.29
CA LEU A 137 -10.31 21.49 2.70
C LEU A 137 -8.98 20.77 2.91
N THR A 138 -7.86 21.45 2.66
CA THR A 138 -6.52 20.86 2.81
C THR A 138 -6.25 20.48 4.26
N LEU A 139 -6.63 21.33 5.22
CA LEU A 139 -6.52 21.03 6.65
C LEU A 139 -7.43 19.88 7.07
N THR A 140 -8.70 19.90 6.66
CA THR A 140 -9.71 18.92 7.12
C THR A 140 -9.45 17.55 6.52
N TYR A 141 -9.21 17.47 5.21
CA TYR A 141 -8.93 16.21 4.53
C TYR A 141 -7.48 15.75 4.73
N GLY A 142 -6.52 16.65 4.92
CA GLY A 142 -5.15 16.31 5.28
C GLY A 142 -5.01 15.76 6.70
N ALA A 143 -5.89 16.17 7.63
CA ALA A 143 -5.90 15.66 8.99
C ALA A 143 -6.30 14.18 9.07
N VAL A 144 -7.18 13.70 8.19
CA VAL A 144 -7.67 12.30 8.20
C VAL A 144 -6.55 11.27 8.05
N PRO A 145 -5.69 11.28 7.01
CA PRO A 145 -4.60 10.33 6.89
C PRO A 145 -3.54 10.53 7.98
N PHE A 146 -3.33 11.77 8.44
CA PHE A 146 -2.39 12.08 9.51
C PHE A 146 -2.83 11.46 10.86
N LEU A 147 -4.10 11.61 11.22
CA LEU A 147 -4.67 11.04 12.43
C LEU A 147 -4.77 9.52 12.35
N ALA A 148 -5.15 8.97 11.19
CA ALA A 148 -5.17 7.52 10.97
C ALA A 148 -3.77 6.90 11.10
N ALA A 149 -2.75 7.54 10.53
CA ALA A 149 -1.35 7.11 10.67
C ALA A 149 -0.85 7.21 12.13
N ARG A 150 -1.30 8.23 12.87
CA ARG A 150 -0.94 8.42 14.28
C ARG A 150 -1.59 7.37 15.19
N GLN A 151 -2.86 7.04 14.97
CA GLN A 151 -3.57 5.99 15.72
C GLN A 151 -2.96 4.60 15.47
N ALA A 152 -2.60 4.28 14.23
CA ALA A 152 -1.93 3.03 13.90
C ALA A 152 -0.57 2.88 14.61
N ARG A 153 0.20 3.97 14.74
CA ARG A 153 1.46 3.96 15.50
C ARG A 153 1.25 3.73 17.00
N LEU A 154 0.21 4.33 17.58
CA LEU A 154 -0.10 4.19 19.01
C LEU A 154 -0.51 2.76 19.36
N LEU A 155 -1.38 2.14 18.55
CA LEU A 155 -1.80 0.75 18.75
C LEU A 155 -0.64 -0.26 18.68
N LEU A 156 0.34 -0.01 17.80
CA LEU A 156 1.55 -0.82 17.72
C LEU A 156 2.48 -0.64 18.93
N GLN A 157 2.52 0.55 19.53
CA GLN A 157 3.32 0.84 20.73
C GLN A 157 2.70 0.22 21.99
N ASP A 158 1.38 0.28 22.14
CA ASP A 158 0.69 -0.30 23.29
C ASP A 158 0.70 -1.84 23.25
N GLY A 159 0.59 -2.44 22.05
CA GLY A 159 0.73 -3.89 21.88
C GLY A 159 2.13 -4.44 22.25
N TYR A 160 3.18 -3.61 22.16
CA TYR A 160 4.55 -3.98 22.53
C TYR A 160 4.85 -3.75 24.03
N ARG A 161 4.01 -3.00 24.74
CA ARG A 161 4.16 -2.72 26.18
C ARG A 161 3.52 -3.77 27.08
N HIS A 162 2.66 -4.62 26.52
CA HIS A 162 1.88 -5.64 27.24
C HIS A 162 2.16 -7.09 26.80
N GLY A 163 3.14 -7.31 25.91
CA GLY A 163 3.66 -8.64 25.54
C GLY A 163 5.10 -8.79 25.98
#